data_AF-H1VTM3-F1
#
_entry.id   AF-H1VTM3-F1
#
_cell.length_a   1.000
_cell.length_b   1.000
_cell.length_c   1.000
_cell.angle_alpha   90.00
_cell.angle_beta   90.00
_cell.angle_gamma   90.00
#
_symmetry.space_group_name_H-M   'P 1'
#
loop_
_entity.id
_entity.type
_entity.pdbx_description
1 polymer ?
#
loop_
_entity_poly.entity_id
_entity_poly.type
_entity_poly.pdbx_seq_one_letter_code
_entity_poly.pdbx_strand_id
1 'polypeptide(L)' 'MESIARISSLLESARELTLDAASATRSSRSTGRPLDRTQIKKLLDSRNDREVLDGLRRVLS' A
#
# COMPACT_ATOMS: atom_id res chain seq x y z
N MET A 1 39.58 3.90 -1.69
CA MET A 1 38.32 3.12 -1.77
C MET A 1 37.20 3.68 -0.88
N GLU A 2 37.38 4.81 -0.19
CA GLU A 2 36.35 5.34 0.74
C GLU A 2 35.12 5.95 0.05
N SER A 3 35.28 6.51 -1.15
CA SER A 3 34.17 7.16 -1.88
C SER A 3 33.10 6.15 -2.35
N ILE A 4 33.52 4.99 -2.85
CA ILE A 4 32.60 3.91 -3.23
C ILE A 4 31.87 3.36 -2.00
N ALA A 5 32.58 3.15 -0.89
CA ALA A 5 31.97 2.68 0.36
C ALA A 5 30.87 3.64 0.87
N ARG A 6 31.10 4.97 0.81
CA ARG A 6 30.10 5.98 1.18
C ARG A 6 28.88 5.98 0.25
N ILE A 7 29.08 5.79 -1.05
CA ILE A 7 27.97 5.71 -2.01
C ILE A 7 27.14 4.44 -1.76
N SER A 8 27.79 3.30 -1.54
CA SER A 8 27.10 2.05 -1.22
C SER A 8 26.29 2.15 0.08
N SER A 9 26.81 2.79 1.13
CA SER A 9 26.05 2.97 2.38
C SER A 9 24.84 3.89 2.19
N LEU A 10 24.97 4.95 1.37
CA LEU A 10 23.86 5.83 1.02
C LEU A 10 22.78 5.09 0.23
N LEU A 11 23.16 4.23 -0.72
CA LEU A 11 22.20 3.44 -1.50
C LEU A 11 21.46 2.42 -0.63
N GLU A 12 22.15 1.76 0.31
CA GLU A 12 21.49 0.84 1.24
C GLU A 12 20.50 1.59 2.14
N SER A 13 20.89 2.75 2.67
CA SER A 13 20.00 3.60 3.48
C SER A 13 18.77 4.06 2.68
N ALA A 14 18.96 4.44 1.41
CA ALA A 14 17.85 4.83 0.53
C ALA A 14 16.91 3.66 0.21
N ARG A 15 17.45 2.45 0.08
CA ARG A 15 16.67 1.22 -0.12
C ARG A 15 15.80 0.92 1.09
N GLU A 16 16.37 0.95 2.30
CA GLU A 16 15.62 0.74 3.54
C GLU A 16 14.49 1.77 3.69
N LEU A 17 14.80 3.06 3.47
CA LEU A 17 13.80 4.14 3.51
C LEU A 17 12.66 3.90 2.49
N THR A 18 12.99 3.44 1.29
CA THR A 18 12.00 3.15 0.24
C THR A 18 11.09 1.98 0.64
N LEU A 19 11.66 0.92 1.22
CA LEU A 19 10.89 -0.24 1.69
C LEU A 19 9.95 0.13 2.84
N ASP A 20 10.42 0.99 3.76
CA ASP A 20 9.62 1.43 4.89
C ASP A 20 8.47 2.34 4.43
N ALA A 21 8.76 3.30 3.54
CA ALA A 21 7.74 4.16 2.93
C ALA A 21 6.69 3.36 2.12
N ALA A 22 7.14 2.35 1.35
CA ALA A 22 6.24 1.45 0.63
C ALA A 22 5.35 0.66 1.61
N SER A 23 5.91 0.21 2.74
CA SER A 23 5.18 -0.54 3.76
C SER A 23 4.15 0.33 4.50
N ALA A 24 4.51 1.55 4.87
CA ALA A 24 3.59 2.53 5.45
C ALA A 24 2.41 2.85 4.50
N THR A 25 2.68 2.97 3.20
CA THR A 25 1.66 3.20 2.18
C THR A 25 0.72 2.00 2.03
N ARG A 26 1.21 0.77 2.17
CA ARG A 26 0.36 -0.44 2.16
C ARG A 26 -0.56 -0.49 3.39
N SER A 27 -0.02 -0.23 4.59
CA SER A 27 -0.82 -0.23 5.83
C SER A 27 -1.88 0.86 5.87
N SER A 28 -1.59 2.05 5.30
CA SER A 28 -2.60 3.12 5.22
C SER A 28 -3.84 2.74 4.37
N ARG A 29 -3.75 1.70 3.53
CA ARG A 29 -4.86 1.28 2.66
C ARG A 29 -5.77 0.21 3.28
N SER A 30 -5.38 -0.38 4.42
CA SER A 30 -6.15 -1.41 5.11
C SER A 30 -6.87 -0.92 6.38
N THR A 31 -6.71 0.35 6.76
CA THR A 31 -7.27 0.90 8.03
C THR A 31 -8.66 1.52 7.89
N GLY A 32 -9.38 1.26 6.79
CA GLY A 32 -10.81 1.58 6.72
C GLY A 32 -11.56 0.67 7.68
N ARG A 33 -12.41 1.24 8.55
CA ARG A 33 -13.31 0.49 9.45
C ARG A 33 -13.90 -0.74 8.75
N PRO A 34 -14.09 -1.87 9.46
CA PRO A 34 -14.74 -3.04 8.89
C PRO A 34 -16.08 -2.62 8.26
N LEU A 35 -16.23 -2.92 6.98
CA LEU A 35 -17.44 -2.63 6.23
C LEU A 35 -18.39 -3.81 6.30
N ASP A 36 -19.69 -3.54 6.35
CA ASP A 36 -20.69 -4.58 6.21
C ASP A 36 -20.76 -5.09 4.76
N ARG A 37 -21.46 -6.21 4.54
CA ARG A 37 -21.65 -6.79 3.20
C ARG A 37 -22.32 -5.80 2.22
N THR A 38 -23.21 -4.95 2.70
CA THR A 38 -23.95 -3.98 1.88
C THR A 38 -23.01 -2.90 1.34
N GLN A 39 -22.10 -2.41 2.18
CA GLN A 39 -21.09 -1.41 1.83
C GLN A 39 -20.04 -1.98 0.88
N ILE A 40 -19.62 -3.24 1.08
CA ILE A 40 -18.73 -3.94 0.13
C ILE A 40 -19.42 -4.08 -1.23
N LYS A 41 -20.69 -4.50 -1.25
CA LYS A 41 -21.46 -4.61 -2.50
C LYS A 41 -21.56 -3.26 -3.23
N LYS A 42 -21.82 -2.17 -2.51
CA LYS A 42 -21.87 -0.82 -3.10
C LYS A 42 -20.58 -0.44 -3.83
N LEU A 43 -19.41 -0.84 -3.31
CA LEU A 43 -18.12 -0.59 -3.95
C LEU A 43 -17.95 -1.41 -5.23
N LEU A 44 -18.38 -2.67 -5.21
CA LEU A 44 -18.32 -3.56 -6.38
C LEU A 44 -19.29 -3.14 -7.49
N ASP A 45 -20.44 -2.56 -7.13
CA ASP A 45 -21.42 -2.03 -8.08
C ASP A 45 -21.04 -0.64 -8.65
N SER A 46 -19.93 -0.06 -8.20
CA SER A 46 -19.47 1.26 -8.65
C SER A 46 -19.00 1.24 -10.11
N ARG A 47 -19.14 2.39 -10.80
CA ARG A 47 -18.54 2.64 -12.11
C ARG A 47 -17.10 3.17 -12.02
N ASN A 48 -16.60 3.41 -10.81
CA ASN A 48 -15.25 3.88 -10.58
C ASN A 48 -14.35 2.69 -10.24
N ASP A 49 -13.36 2.41 -11.10
CA ASP A 49 -12.43 1.30 -10.93
C ASP A 49 -11.71 1.33 -9.57
N ARG A 50 -11.45 2.51 -9.02
CA ARG A 50 -10.83 2.64 -7.69
C ARG A 50 -11.70 2.10 -6.58
N GLU A 51 -13.01 2.34 -6.65
CA GLU A 51 -13.98 1.84 -5.68
C GLU A 51 -14.17 0.33 -5.83
N VAL A 52 -14.29 -0.16 -7.07
CA VAL A 52 -14.38 -1.60 -7.36
C VAL A 52 -13.17 -2.34 -6.80
N LEU A 53 -11.97 -1.82 -7.04
CA LEU A 53 -10.73 -2.41 -6.54
C LEU A 53 -10.65 -2.43 -5.01
N ASP A 54 -11.19 -1.41 -4.34
CA ASP A 54 -11.30 -1.37 -2.87
C ASP A 54 -12.32 -2.40 -2.35
N GLY A 55 -13.44 -2.57 -3.05
CA GLY A 55 -14.42 -3.63 -2.78
C GLY A 55 -13.80 -5.03 -2.93
N LEU A 56 -13.07 -5.29 -4.01
CA LEU A 56 -12.44 -6.59 -4.28
C LEU A 56 -11.38 -6.96 -3.22
N ARG A 57 -10.57 -5.99 -2.78
CA ARG A 57 -9.57 -6.21 -1.72
C ARG A 57 -10.20 -6.67 -0.41
N ARG A 58 -11.39 -6.15 -0.08
CA ARG A 58 -12.14 -6.50 1.14
C ARG A 58 -12.83 -7.86 1.08
N VAL A 59 -13.05 -8.41 -0.11
CA VAL A 59 -13.57 -9.77 -0.30
C VAL A 59 -12.47 -10.82 -0.11
N LEU A 60 -11.22 -10.46 -0.45
CA LEU A 60 -10.06 -11.35 -0.38
C LEU A 60 -9.36 -11.36 1.00
N SER A 61 -9.49 -10.27 1.77
CA SER A 61 -8.99 -10.14 3.14
C SER A 61 -9.89 -10.86 4.13
#